data_AF-A0A6A6S686-F1
#
_entry.id   AF-A0A6A6S686-F1
#
_cell.length_a   1.000
_cell.length_b   1.000
_cell.length_c   1.000
_cell.angle_alpha   90.00
_cell.angle_beta   90.00
_cell.angle_gamma   90.00
#
_symmetry.space_group_name_H-M   'P 1'
#
loop_
_entity.id
_entity.type
_entity.pdbx_description
1 polymer ?
#
loop_
_entity_poly.entity_id
_entity_poly.type
_entity_poly.pdbx_seq_one_letter_code
_entity_poly.pdbx_strand_id
1 'polypeptide(L)'
;MDGLPNGKASSKPIEVAFPLPRAPQTNIHLQLHNNGPNILLFLTTSTGESATSAPMGSFVYAMPNRASPSDTLSTPLFTHSGTLDFTTRLAKVLARKLKKPVYVGNSISFSSAGMGGTVEEEMEGFRRVVEVVVRLLDEEKGKENVS
;
A
#
# COMPACT_ATOMS: atom_id res chain seq x y z
N MET A 1 32.43 13.70 16.26
CA MET A 1 31.68 12.90 15.27
C MET A 1 30.29 12.71 15.85
N ASP A 2 29.42 13.69 15.62
CA ASP A 2 28.04 13.64 16.12
C ASP A 2 27.24 12.67 15.27
N GLY A 3 26.75 11.61 15.91
CA GLY A 3 25.90 10.60 15.29
C GLY A 3 24.61 11.22 14.77
N LEU A 4 24.24 10.84 13.55
CA LEU A 4 22.99 11.24 12.90
C LEU A 4 21.80 11.00 13.85
N PRO A 5 20.86 11.96 13.99
CA PRO A 5 19.67 11.75 14.79
C PRO A 5 18.84 10.65 14.12
N ASN A 6 18.80 9.48 14.75
CA ASN A 6 17.91 8.40 14.37
C ASN A 6 16.49 8.97 14.44
N GLY A 7 15.83 9.14 13.29
CA GLY A 7 14.53 9.78 13.21
C GLY A 7 13.56 9.12 14.17
N LYS A 8 12.81 9.92 14.94
CA LYS A 8 11.66 9.44 15.73
C LYS A 8 10.62 8.86 14.77
N ALA A 9 10.78 7.62 14.35
CA ALA A 9 9.81 6.85 13.60
C ALA A 9 9.39 5.66 14.48
N SER A 10 8.53 5.96 15.45
CA SER A 10 7.80 4.94 16.20
C SER A 10 6.38 5.45 16.44
N SER A 11 5.69 5.79 15.35
CA SER A 11 4.24 5.82 15.36
C SER A 11 3.75 4.38 15.24
N LYS A 12 2.76 4.01 16.05
CA LYS A 12 2.10 2.71 15.95
C LYS A 12 1.53 2.58 14.52
N PRO A 13 1.74 1.46 13.81
CA PRO A 13 1.18 1.30 12.48
C PRO A 13 -0.34 1.42 12.49
N ILE A 14 -0.86 2.03 11.43
CA ILE A 14 -2.30 2.09 11.17
C ILE A 14 -2.69 0.78 10.48
N GLU A 15 -3.53 0.01 11.15
CA GLU A 15 -4.02 -1.29 10.65
C GLU A 15 -5.52 -1.21 10.40
N VAL A 16 -5.93 -1.50 9.18
CA VAL A 16 -7.34 -1.55 8.79
C VAL A 16 -7.62 -2.76 7.91
N ALA A 17 -8.86 -3.23 7.96
CA ALA A 17 -9.38 -4.23 7.04
C ALA A 17 -10.66 -3.69 6.40
N PHE A 18 -10.86 -3.98 5.13
CA PHE A 18 -12.09 -3.63 4.42
C PHE A 18 -12.39 -4.66 3.32
N PRO A 19 -13.68 -4.92 3.02
CA PRO A 19 -14.06 -5.93 2.03
C PRO A 19 -13.65 -5.52 0.62
N LEU A 20 -13.39 -6.52 -0.23
CA LEU A 20 -13.29 -6.31 -1.67
C LEU A 20 -14.63 -5.82 -2.23
N PRO A 21 -14.64 -4.84 -3.16
CA PRO A 21 -15.88 -4.27 -3.70
C PRO A 21 -16.89 -5.28 -4.25
N ARG A 22 -16.40 -6.36 -4.89
CA ARG A 22 -17.22 -7.42 -5.51
C ARG A 22 -17.18 -8.77 -4.79
N ALA A 23 -16.46 -8.85 -3.68
CA ALA A 23 -16.37 -10.07 -2.87
C ALA A 23 -16.38 -9.71 -1.38
N PRO A 24 -17.56 -9.49 -0.79
CA PRO A 24 -17.69 -9.04 0.60
C PRO A 24 -17.12 -10.01 1.65
N GLN A 25 -16.94 -11.28 1.29
CA GLN A 25 -16.37 -12.33 2.14
C GLN A 25 -14.82 -12.31 2.16
N THR A 26 -14.20 -11.51 1.29
CA THR A 26 -12.75 -11.38 1.17
C THR A 26 -12.34 -9.97 1.62
N ASN A 27 -11.48 -9.89 2.63
CA ASN A 27 -11.02 -8.60 3.14
C ASN A 27 -9.61 -8.29 2.64
N ILE A 28 -9.38 -7.05 2.22
CA ILE A 28 -8.04 -6.48 2.12
C ILE A 28 -7.63 -6.04 3.52
N HIS A 29 -6.53 -6.59 4.00
CA HIS A 29 -5.82 -6.11 5.18
C HIS A 29 -4.70 -5.17 4.75
N LEU A 30 -4.65 -4.03 5.42
CA LEU A 30 -3.72 -2.95 5.14
C LEU A 30 -3.02 -2.56 6.43
N GLN A 31 -1.69 -2.59 6.40
CA GLN A 31 -0.84 -2.05 7.45
C GLN A 31 0.00 -0.91 6.88
N LEU A 32 -0.16 0.28 7.45
CA LEU A 32 0.51 1.50 7.03
C LEU A 32 1.42 2.02 8.14
N HIS A 33 2.67 2.31 7.78
CA HIS A 33 3.64 3.01 8.63
C HIS A 33 3.98 4.35 7.98
N ASN A 34 3.71 5.45 8.69
CA ASN A 34 4.16 6.78 8.31
C ASN A 34 5.42 7.13 9.10
N ASN A 35 6.58 7.02 8.46
CA ASN A 35 7.86 7.25 9.12
C ASN A 35 8.25 8.73 9.15
N GLY A 36 7.45 9.62 8.56
CA GLY A 36 7.79 11.03 8.32
C GLY A 36 8.25 11.26 6.87
N PRO A 37 9.50 10.92 6.49
CA PRO A 37 10.02 11.18 5.15
C PRO A 37 9.55 10.16 4.11
N ASN A 38 9.06 8.99 4.52
CA ASN A 38 8.57 7.93 3.64
C ASN A 38 7.35 7.22 4.23
N ILE A 39 6.63 6.50 3.37
CA ILE A 39 5.50 5.66 3.74
C ILE A 39 5.85 4.20 3.45
N LEU A 40 5.52 3.29 4.36
CA LEU A 40 5.63 1.85 4.16
C LEU A 40 4.23 1.24 4.26
N LEU A 41 3.85 0.47 3.24
CA LEU A 41 2.53 -0.11 3.10
C LEU A 41 2.64 -1.61 2.86
N PHE A 42 1.93 -2.40 3.66
CA PHE A 42 1.74 -3.83 3.43
C PHE A 42 0.28 -4.13 3.17
N LEU A 43 0.03 -4.94 2.14
CA LEU A 43 -1.30 -5.32 1.69
C LEU A 43 -1.38 -6.83 1.52
N THR A 44 -2.46 -7.41 2.04
CA THR A 44 -2.76 -8.82 1.83
C THR A 44 -4.27 -9.03 1.81
N THR A 45 -4.73 -10.16 1.31
CA THR A 45 -6.15 -10.56 1.38
C THR A 45 -6.31 -11.76 2.29
N SER A 46 -7.40 -11.77 3.05
CA SER A 46 -7.84 -12.95 3.79
C SER A 46 -9.29 -13.29 3.41
N THR A 47 -9.60 -14.59 3.43
CA THR A 47 -10.97 -15.10 3.32
C THR A 47 -11.30 -15.80 4.64
N GLY A 48 -12.58 -15.80 5.03
CA GLY A 48 -13.04 -16.23 6.35
C GLY A 48 -12.70 -17.67 6.79
N GLU A 49 -12.16 -18.52 5.90
CA GLU A 49 -11.88 -19.93 6.20
C GLU A 49 -10.41 -20.36 6.10
N SER A 50 -9.49 -19.49 5.65
CA SER A 50 -8.09 -19.90 5.43
C SER A 50 -7.13 -19.31 6.46
N ALA A 51 -6.73 -20.13 7.44
CA ALA A 51 -5.63 -19.85 8.37
C ALA A 51 -4.25 -20.15 7.77
N THR A 52 -4.07 -19.91 6.47
CA THR A 52 -2.78 -20.10 5.80
C THR A 52 -1.97 -18.80 5.84
N SER A 53 -0.67 -18.93 6.11
CA SER A 53 0.25 -17.78 6.01
C SER A 53 0.24 -17.26 4.58
N ALA A 54 -0.16 -16.00 4.39
CA ALA A 54 -0.11 -15.37 3.08
C ALA A 54 1.36 -15.13 2.67
N PRO A 55 1.75 -15.42 1.41
CA PRO A 55 3.09 -15.09 0.94
C PRO A 55 3.33 -13.57 1.04
N MET A 56 4.59 -13.14 1.03
CA MET A 56 4.92 -11.69 1.01
C MET A 56 4.50 -11.00 -0.30
N GLY A 57 4.37 -11.76 -1.40
CA GLY A 57 4.07 -11.23 -2.72
C GLY A 57 5.21 -10.38 -3.28
N SER A 58 4.92 -9.24 -3.92
CA SER A 58 5.94 -8.33 -4.46
C SER A 58 6.23 -7.18 -3.50
N PHE A 59 7.47 -6.70 -3.49
CA PHE A 59 7.87 -5.51 -2.73
C PHE A 59 8.51 -4.48 -3.66
N VAL A 60 7.92 -3.29 -3.76
CA VAL A 60 8.35 -2.24 -4.70
C VAL A 60 8.57 -0.93 -3.95
N TYR A 61 9.68 -0.28 -4.25
CA TYR A 61 9.94 1.11 -3.87
C TYR A 61 9.54 2.04 -5.01
N ALA A 62 8.93 3.18 -4.70
CA ALA A 62 8.70 4.26 -5.64
C ALA A 62 8.96 5.63 -5.01
N MET A 63 9.40 6.58 -5.83
CA MET A 63 9.61 7.96 -5.38
C MET A 63 9.19 8.99 -6.43
N PRO A 64 8.71 10.17 -5.99
CA PRO A 64 8.39 11.25 -6.89
C PRO A 64 9.65 11.72 -7.64
N ASN A 65 9.54 11.87 -8.95
CA ASN A 65 10.56 12.57 -9.74
C ASN A 65 10.30 14.08 -9.65
N ARG A 66 11.30 14.82 -9.16
CA ARG A 66 11.22 16.29 -9.01
C ARG A 66 11.33 17.01 -10.35
N ALA A 67 12.04 16.45 -11.32
CA ALA A 67 12.19 17.03 -12.66
C ALA A 67 10.97 16.79 -13.55
N SER A 68 10.28 15.66 -13.35
CA SER A 68 9.09 15.30 -14.14
C SER A 68 8.03 14.67 -13.24
N PRO A 69 7.13 15.47 -12.63
CA PRO A 69 6.15 14.97 -11.65
C PRO A 69 5.18 13.90 -12.18
N SER A 70 5.02 13.80 -13.51
CA SER A 70 4.25 12.78 -14.20
C SER A 70 4.97 11.42 -14.32
N ASP A 71 6.28 11.39 -14.11
CA ASP A 71 7.11 10.19 -14.28
C ASP A 71 7.75 9.77 -12.96
N THR A 72 6.96 9.09 -12.14
CA THR A 72 7.41 8.54 -10.86
C THR A 72 8.44 7.44 -11.09
N LEU A 73 9.54 7.45 -10.34
CA LEU A 73 10.56 6.39 -10.40
C LEU A 73 10.12 5.22 -9.54
N SER A 74 10.39 3.99 -9.98
CA SER A 74 10.08 2.77 -9.22
C SER A 74 11.14 1.71 -9.41
N THR A 75 11.45 0.99 -8.33
CA THR A 75 12.42 -0.11 -8.30
C THR A 75 11.79 -1.29 -7.57
N PRO A 76 11.57 -2.43 -8.26
CA PRO A 76 11.20 -3.67 -7.60
C PRO A 76 12.35 -4.15 -6.71
N LEU A 77 12.06 -4.38 -5.43
CA LEU A 77 13.02 -4.89 -4.44
C LEU A 77 12.86 -6.40 -4.24
N PHE A 78 11.62 -6.90 -4.36
CA PHE A 78 11.31 -8.32 -4.41
C PHE A 78 10.22 -8.56 -5.45
N THR A 79 10.44 -9.53 -6.32
CA THR A 79 9.59 -9.79 -7.48
C THR A 79 8.82 -11.10 -7.32
N HIS A 80 7.49 -11.00 -7.37
CA HIS A 80 6.61 -12.14 -7.55
C HIS A 80 5.70 -11.88 -8.76
N SER A 81 5.71 -12.78 -9.74
CA SER A 81 5.11 -12.56 -11.05
C SER A 81 3.61 -12.21 -10.99
N GLY A 82 2.87 -12.84 -10.07
CA GLY A 82 1.42 -12.61 -9.93
C GLY A 82 1.03 -11.24 -9.36
N THR A 83 1.94 -10.54 -8.68
CA THR A 83 1.63 -9.29 -7.96
C THR A 83 2.47 -8.10 -8.40
N LEU A 84 3.50 -8.29 -9.22
CA LEU A 84 4.49 -7.26 -9.56
C LEU A 84 3.88 -6.02 -10.24
N ASP A 85 3.05 -6.22 -11.26
CA ASP A 85 2.48 -5.11 -12.04
C ASP A 85 1.55 -4.25 -11.19
N PHE A 86 0.66 -4.89 -10.43
CA PHE A 86 -0.23 -4.21 -9.49
C PHE A 86 0.56 -3.39 -8.47
N THR A 87 1.56 -4.03 -7.84
CA THR A 87 2.38 -3.41 -6.79
C THR A 87 3.17 -2.22 -7.33
N THR A 88 3.72 -2.35 -8.54
CA THR A 88 4.45 -1.27 -9.21
C THR A 88 3.54 -0.09 -9.53
N ARG A 89 2.37 -0.34 -10.12
CA ARG A 89 1.38 0.71 -10.41
C ARG A 89 0.94 1.42 -9.14
N LEU A 90 0.68 0.67 -8.07
CA LEU A 90 0.22 1.21 -6.80
C LEU A 90 1.27 2.09 -6.14
N ALA A 91 2.51 1.60 -6.06
CA ALA A 91 3.64 2.36 -5.51
C ALA A 91 3.84 3.69 -6.28
N LYS A 92 3.80 3.66 -7.62
CA LYS A 92 3.94 4.86 -8.45
C LYS A 92 2.80 5.86 -8.22
N VAL A 93 1.55 5.40 -8.14
CA VAL A 93 0.39 6.28 -7.92
C VAL A 93 0.45 6.92 -6.53
N LEU A 94 0.74 6.13 -5.49
CA LEU A 94 0.85 6.62 -4.11
C LEU A 94 2.00 7.62 -3.97
N ALA A 95 3.20 7.31 -4.48
CA ALA A 95 4.32 8.24 -4.41
C ALA A 95 4.00 9.58 -5.12
N ARG A 96 3.31 9.54 -6.27
CA ARG A 96 2.89 10.75 -6.99
C ARG A 96 1.87 11.58 -6.23
N LYS A 97 0.87 10.95 -5.61
CA LYS A 97 -0.20 11.60 -4.83
C LYS A 97 0.33 12.18 -3.52
N LEU A 98 1.15 11.41 -2.81
CA LEU A 98 1.64 11.76 -1.48
C LEU A 98 2.89 12.67 -1.52
N LYS A 99 3.55 12.80 -2.68
CA LYS A 99 4.80 13.54 -2.86
C LYS A 99 5.92 13.08 -1.90
N LYS A 100 5.86 11.81 -1.48
CA LYS A 100 6.85 11.15 -0.63
C LYS A 100 7.27 9.82 -1.28
N PRO A 101 8.49 9.33 -0.99
CA PRO A 101 8.84 7.94 -1.26
C PRO A 101 7.87 6.96 -0.57
N VAL A 102 7.52 5.89 -1.27
CA VAL A 102 6.60 4.85 -0.80
C VAL A 102 7.19 3.48 -1.06
N TYR A 103 7.14 2.63 -0.04
CA TYR A 103 7.42 1.20 -0.14
C TYR A 103 6.08 0.46 -0.09
N VAL A 104 5.85 -0.45 -1.03
CA VAL A 104 4.61 -1.24 -1.09
C VAL A 104 4.97 -2.72 -1.15
N GLY A 105 4.61 -3.46 -0.10
CA GLY A 105 4.56 -4.91 -0.07
C GLY A 105 3.14 -5.37 -0.32
N ASN A 106 2.95 -6.29 -1.25
CA ASN A 106 1.62 -6.67 -1.66
C ASN A 106 1.53 -8.14 -2.06
N SER A 107 0.66 -8.85 -1.36
CA SER A 107 0.24 -10.23 -1.62
C SER A 107 -1.28 -10.38 -1.76
N ILE A 108 -1.98 -9.29 -2.09
CA ILE A 108 -3.41 -9.35 -2.44
C ILE A 108 -3.62 -10.38 -3.55
N SER A 109 -4.61 -11.25 -3.34
CA SER A 109 -5.16 -12.12 -4.37
C SER A 109 -6.59 -11.73 -4.68
N PHE A 110 -6.89 -11.59 -5.96
CA PHE A 110 -8.26 -11.41 -6.46
C PHE A 110 -8.89 -12.74 -6.93
N SER A 111 -8.22 -13.88 -6.72
CA SER A 111 -8.74 -15.19 -7.14
C SER A 111 -10.11 -15.53 -6.53
N SER A 112 -10.39 -15.01 -5.35
CA SER A 112 -11.67 -15.17 -4.64
C SER A 112 -12.62 -14.00 -4.87
N ALA A 113 -12.33 -13.12 -5.84
CA ALA A 113 -13.26 -12.08 -6.26
C ALA A 113 -14.43 -12.71 -7.04
N GLY A 114 -15.60 -12.06 -7.02
CA GLY A 114 -16.87 -12.65 -7.49
C GLY A 114 -16.84 -13.13 -8.94
N MET A 115 -15.97 -12.55 -9.78
CA MET A 115 -15.76 -12.94 -11.18
C MET A 115 -14.40 -13.61 -11.45
N GLY A 116 -13.67 -14.04 -10.41
CA GLY A 116 -12.39 -14.73 -10.54
C GLY A 116 -11.18 -13.81 -10.73
N GLY A 117 -11.28 -12.53 -10.35
CA GLY A 117 -10.18 -11.59 -10.40
C GLY A 117 -10.05 -10.91 -11.76
N THR A 118 -11.17 -10.45 -12.31
CA THR A 118 -11.13 -9.73 -13.59
C THR A 118 -10.39 -8.40 -13.45
N VAL A 119 -9.98 -7.81 -14.58
CA VAL A 119 -9.28 -6.52 -14.60
C VAL A 119 -10.13 -5.43 -13.94
N GLU A 120 -11.45 -5.48 -14.10
CA GLU A 120 -12.38 -4.53 -13.46
C GLU A 120 -12.33 -4.64 -11.93
N GLU A 121 -12.32 -5.86 -11.40
CA GLU A 121 -12.22 -6.12 -9.96
C GLU A 121 -10.88 -5.65 -9.39
N GLU A 122 -9.79 -5.92 -10.11
CA GLU A 122 -8.46 -5.44 -9.75
C GLU A 122 -8.43 -3.90 -9.72
N MET A 123 -9.02 -3.24 -10.72
CA MET A 123 -9.07 -1.78 -10.82
C MET A 123 -9.95 -1.15 -9.73
N GLU A 124 -11.07 -1.76 -9.37
CA GLU A 124 -11.91 -1.32 -8.26
C GLU A 124 -11.18 -1.47 -6.92
N GLY A 125 -10.53 -2.61 -6.69
CA GLY A 125 -9.68 -2.85 -5.52
C GLY A 125 -8.53 -1.85 -5.43
N PHE A 126 -7.86 -1.58 -6.56
CA PHE A 126 -6.79 -0.61 -6.67
C PHE A 126 -7.24 0.79 -6.23
N ARG A 127 -8.35 1.28 -6.78
CA ARG A 127 -8.90 2.60 -6.44
C ARG A 127 -9.25 2.67 -4.96
N ARG A 128 -9.86 1.60 -4.43
CA ARG A 128 -10.25 1.54 -3.02
C ARG A 128 -9.04 1.61 -2.08
N VAL A 129 -7.97 0.87 -2.38
CA VAL A 129 -6.72 0.94 -1.60
C VAL A 129 -6.14 2.35 -1.63
N VAL A 130 -6.05 2.98 -2.80
CA VAL A 130 -5.53 4.35 -2.93
C VAL A 130 -6.37 5.35 -2.12
N GLU A 131 -7.70 5.25 -2.19
CA GLU A 131 -8.61 6.10 -1.42
C GLU A 131 -8.41 5.94 0.09
N VAL A 132 -8.37 4.70 0.59
CA VAL A 132 -8.19 4.41 2.01
C VAL A 132 -6.84 4.90 2.51
N VAL A 133 -5.74 4.65 1.78
CA VAL A 133 -4.39 5.10 2.17
C VAL A 133 -4.33 6.62 2.28
N VAL A 134 -4.84 7.35 1.28
CA VAL A 134 -4.82 8.82 1.30
C VAL A 134 -5.65 9.36 2.46
N ARG A 135 -6.85 8.80 2.68
CA ARG A 135 -7.72 9.20 3.79
C ARG A 135 -7.06 8.98 5.16
N LEU A 136 -6.46 7.81 5.40
CA LEU A 136 -5.80 7.51 6.66
C LEU A 136 -4.65 8.47 6.97
N LEU A 137 -3.86 8.83 5.95
CA LEU A 137 -2.75 9.77 6.10
C LEU A 137 -3.21 11.21 6.33
N ASP A 138 -4.34 11.60 5.74
CA ASP A 138 -4.90 12.94 5.98
C ASP A 138 -5.57 13.05 7.36
N GLU A 139 -6.22 11.98 7.85
CA GLU A 139 -6.71 11.88 9.23
C GLU A 139 -5.58 11.91 10.26
N GLU A 140 -4.44 11.26 9.98
CA GLU A 140 -3.26 11.28 10.86
C GLU A 140 -2.66 12.69 10.98
N LYS A 141 -2.48 13.40 9.87
CA LYS A 141 -2.04 14.83 9.89
C LYS A 141 -3.00 15.72 10.68
N GLY A 142 -4.31 15.44 10.60
CA GLY A 142 -5.32 16.17 11.35
C GLY A 142 -5.14 16.02 12.87
N LYS A 143 -4.69 14.86 13.35
CA LYS A 143 -4.41 14.62 14.78
C LYS A 143 -3.14 15.31 15.26
N GLU A 144 -2.10 15.36 14.42
CA GLU A 144 -0.84 16.06 14.76
C GLU A 144 -1.02 17.57 14.89
N ASN A 145 -1.94 18.19 14.13
CA ASN A 145 -2.18 19.63 14.18
C ASN A 145 -3.09 20.10 15.33
N VAL A 146 -3.73 19.17 16.05
CA VAL A 146 -4.68 19.46 17.14
C VAL A 146 -4.09 19.15 18.52
N SER A 147 -2.94 18.46 18.57
CA SER A 147 -2.24 18.09 19.80
C SER A 147 -1.01 18.95 20.08
#